data_AF-A0A5N6RRT0-F1
#
_entry.id   AF-A0A5N6RRT0-F1
#
_cell.length_a   1.000
_cell.length_b   1.000
_cell.length_c   1.000
_cell.angle_alpha   90.00
_cell.angle_beta   90.00
_cell.angle_gamma   90.00
#
_symmetry.space_group_name_H-M   'P 1'
#
loop_
_entity.id
_entity.type
_entity.pdbx_description
1 polymer ?
#
loop_
_entity_poly.entity_id
_entity_poly.type
_entity_poly.pdbx_seq_one_letter_code
_entity_poly.pdbx_strand_id
1 'polypeptide(L)'
;METWVALSIVAVVVVLTSAWRVLSWVWVRPKTLERRLREQGLTGNSYRLLFGDLKESSKMTSQAWSTPINFTNDIAPRVVPFFHQNVHNYGIYYSYF
;
A
#
# COMPACT_ATOMS: atom_id res chain seq x y z
N MET A 1 -38.09 30.09 7.47
CA MET A 1 -37.31 29.44 8.55
C MET A 1 -37.13 27.94 8.26
N GLU A 2 -38.18 27.25 7.82
CA GLU A 2 -38.19 25.81 7.53
C GLU A 2 -37.21 25.37 6.42
N THR A 3 -37.04 26.17 5.36
CA THR A 3 -36.15 25.83 4.24
C THR A 3 -34.67 25.81 4.61
N TRP A 4 -34.22 26.76 5.44
CA TRP A 4 -32.83 26.82 5.91
C TRP A 4 -32.50 25.66 6.86
N VAL A 5 -33.47 25.24 7.67
CA VAL A 5 -33.34 24.06 8.55
C VAL A 5 -33.28 22.78 7.71
N ALA A 6 -34.11 22.65 6.67
CA ALA A 6 -34.05 21.49 5.79
C ALA A 6 -32.71 21.41 5.03
N LEU A 7 -32.21 22.54 4.50
CA LEU A 7 -30.93 22.60 3.81
C LEU A 7 -29.75 22.25 4.72
N SER A 8 -29.77 22.70 5.98
CA SER A 8 -28.71 22.36 6.93
C SER A 8 -28.68 20.87 7.27
N ILE A 9 -29.85 20.24 7.43
CA ILE A 9 -29.95 18.79 7.66
C ILE A 9 -29.39 18.00 6.47
N VAL A 10 -29.77 18.37 5.24
CA VAL A 10 -29.26 17.71 4.03
C VAL A 10 -27.74 17.84 3.94
N ALA A 11 -27.20 19.04 4.19
CA ALA A 11 -25.76 19.26 4.18
C ALA A 11 -25.05 18.36 5.21
N VAL A 12 -25.56 18.25 6.43
CA VAL A 12 -25.00 17.39 7.48
C VAL A 12 -25.02 15.92 7.06
N VAL A 13 -26.12 15.43 6.49
CA VAL A 13 -26.22 14.04 6.01
C VAL A 13 -25.21 13.76 4.90
N VAL A 14 -25.03 14.69 3.96
CA VAL A 14 -24.04 14.56 2.88
C VAL A 14 -22.62 14.52 3.45
N VAL A 15 -22.28 15.38 4.41
CA VAL A 15 -20.96 15.38 5.04
C VAL A 15 -20.70 14.07 5.79
N LEU A 16 -21.65 13.61 6.60
CA LEU A 16 -21.53 12.36 7.36
C LEU A 16 -21.36 11.14 6.45
N THR A 17 -22.19 11.03 5.41
CA THR A 17 -22.10 9.91 4.45
C THR A 17 -20.79 9.94 3.65
N SER A 18 -20.32 11.13 3.27
CA SER A 18 -19.04 11.30 2.57
C SER A 18 -17.87 10.91 3.48
N ALA A 19 -17.86 11.38 4.73
CA ALA A 19 -16.84 11.02 5.71
C ALA A 19 -16.81 9.52 5.97
N TRP A 20 -17.98 8.88 6.12
CA TRP A 20 -18.09 7.44 6.29
C TRP A 20 -17.56 6.65 5.08
N ARG A 21 -17.86 7.11 3.86
CA ARG A 21 -17.33 6.52 2.62
C ARG A 21 -15.81 6.61 2.56
N VAL A 22 -15.25 7.78 2.89
CA VAL A 22 -13.80 7.99 2.93
C VAL A 22 -13.16 7.08 3.97
N LEU A 23 -13.69 7.01 5.20
CA LEU A 23 -13.18 6.11 6.23
C LEU A 23 -13.21 4.64 5.80
N SER A 24 -14.32 4.21 5.20
CA SER A 24 -14.48 2.85 4.67
C SER A 24 -13.49 2.55 3.54
N TRP A 25 -13.23 3.53 2.66
CA TRP A 25 -12.27 3.39 1.58
C TRP A 25 -10.83 3.37 2.09
N VAL A 26 -10.48 4.25 3.03
CA VAL A 26 -9.12 4.38 3.59
C VAL A 26 -8.77 3.20 4.51
N TRP A 27 -9.74 2.57 5.18
CA TRP A 27 -9.47 1.52 6.18
C TRP A 27 -10.05 0.14 5.82
N VAL A 28 -11.35 0.05 5.56
CA VAL A 28 -12.05 -1.24 5.43
C VAL A 28 -11.64 -1.96 4.15
N ARG A 29 -11.63 -1.26 3.01
CA ARG A 29 -11.21 -1.83 1.72
C ARG A 29 -9.79 -2.39 1.75
N PRO A 30 -8.75 -1.63 2.16
CA PRO A 30 -7.39 -2.15 2.15
C PRO A 30 -7.19 -3.31 3.12
N LYS A 31 -7.82 -3.31 4.30
CA LYS A 31 -7.74 -4.45 5.23
C LYS A 31 -8.43 -5.70 4.70
N THR A 32 -9.53 -5.54 3.98
CA THR A 32 -10.21 -6.68 3.34
C THR A 32 -9.35 -7.27 2.23
N LEU A 33 -8.70 -6.42 1.41
CA LEU A 33 -7.77 -6.85 0.37
C LEU A 33 -6.55 -7.55 0.97
N GLU A 34 -5.95 -6.98 2.01
CA GLU A 34 -4.83 -7.58 2.75
C GLU A 34 -5.18 -9.00 3.22
N ARG A 35 -6.38 -9.19 3.80
CA ARG A 35 -6.82 -10.51 4.26
C ARG A 35 -6.94 -11.52 3.11
N ARG A 36 -7.56 -11.11 1.99
CA ARG A 36 -7.72 -11.98 0.81
C ARG A 36 -6.38 -12.38 0.19
N LEU A 37 -5.41 -11.46 0.14
CA LEU A 37 -4.06 -11.76 -0.36
C LEU A 37 -3.34 -12.76 0.55
N ARG A 38 -3.44 -12.59 1.87
CA ARG A 38 -2.88 -13.55 2.84
C ARG A 38 -3.52 -14.93 2.73
N GLU A 39 -4.83 -14.99 2.52
CA GLU A 39 -5.56 -16.25 2.26
C GLU A 39 -5.06 -16.95 0.98
N GLN A 40 -4.56 -16.20 0.00
CA GLN A 40 -3.94 -16.74 -1.22
C GLN A 40 -2.46 -17.15 -1.05
N GLY A 41 -1.92 -17.04 0.17
CA GLY A 41 -0.49 -17.30 0.44
C GLY A 41 0.43 -16.13 0.09
N LEU A 42 -0.11 -15.01 -0.39
CA LEU A 42 0.64 -13.78 -0.63
C LEU A 42 0.79 -13.02 0.69
N THR A 43 1.73 -13.50 1.49
CA THR A 43 2.15 -12.78 2.70
C THR A 43 3.04 -11.61 2.31
N GLY A 44 2.91 -10.49 3.01
CA GLY A 44 3.66 -9.27 2.73
C GLY A 44 3.46 -8.25 3.84
N ASN A 45 3.89 -7.01 3.59
CA ASN A 45 3.74 -5.93 4.54
C ASN A 45 2.25 -5.66 4.86
N SER A 46 1.99 -5.31 6.13
CA SER A 46 0.63 -4.94 6.55
C SER A 46 0.28 -3.54 6.02
N TYR A 47 -1.00 -3.30 5.74
CA TYR A 47 -1.43 -1.99 5.24
C TYR A 47 -1.08 -0.84 6.20
N ARG A 48 -0.46 0.22 5.65
CA ARG A 48 -0.18 1.50 6.33
C ARG A 48 -0.91 2.63 5.59
N LEU A 49 -1.55 3.52 6.33
CA LEU A 49 -2.44 4.55 5.81
C LEU A 49 -1.79 5.41 4.71
N LEU A 50 -2.49 5.54 3.58
CA LEU A 50 -2.24 6.43 2.42
C LEU A 50 -0.92 6.20 1.66
N PHE A 51 0.21 6.14 2.36
CA PHE A 51 1.53 6.09 1.75
C PHE A 51 2.15 4.70 1.75
N GLY A 52 1.59 3.74 2.50
CA GLY A 52 2.07 2.37 2.52
C GLY A 52 3.58 2.30 2.75
N ASP A 53 4.25 1.70 1.78
CA ASP A 53 5.70 1.50 1.76
C ASP A 53 6.43 2.41 0.76
N LEU A 54 5.76 3.42 0.20
CA LEU A 54 6.34 4.33 -0.81
C LEU A 54 7.62 5.01 -0.30
N LYS A 55 7.62 5.42 0.98
CA LYS A 55 8.79 6.05 1.62
C LYS A 55 9.98 5.09 1.70
N GLU A 56 9.71 3.84 2.04
CA GLU A 56 10.74 2.80 2.16
C GLU A 56 11.28 2.42 0.79
N SER A 57 10.40 2.24 -0.19
CA SER A 57 10.76 2.00 -1.58
C SER A 57 11.64 3.12 -2.14
N SER A 58 11.25 4.39 -1.96
CA SER A 58 12.04 5.54 -2.40
C SER A 58 13.41 5.62 -1.71
N LYS A 59 13.46 5.35 -0.40
CA LYS A 59 14.71 5.32 0.35
C LYS A 59 15.65 4.24 -0.17
N MET A 60 15.16 3.02 -0.40
CA MET A 60 15.97 1.91 -0.91
C MET A 60 16.48 2.20 -2.32
N THR A 61 15.67 2.78 -3.19
CA THR A 61 16.08 3.19 -4.53
C THR A 61 17.18 4.26 -4.49
N SER A 62 17.01 5.29 -3.64
CA SER A 62 18.03 6.33 -3.47
C SER A 62 19.36 5.77 -2.94
N GLN A 63 19.28 4.87 -1.95
CA GLN A 63 20.45 4.20 -1.40
C GLN A 63 21.16 3.34 -2.45
N ALA A 64 20.41 2.52 -3.19
CA ALA A 64 20.97 1.75 -4.30
C ALA A 64 21.65 2.69 -5.29
N TRP A 65 21.03 3.82 -5.65
CA TRP A 65 21.60 4.81 -6.58
C TRP A 65 22.88 5.48 -6.11
N SER A 66 23.04 5.62 -4.80
CA SER A 66 24.20 6.25 -4.19
C SER A 66 25.40 5.30 -4.05
N THR A 67 25.17 3.99 -4.03
CA THR A 67 26.24 2.99 -3.89
C THR A 67 26.75 2.51 -5.25
N PRO A 68 28.06 2.61 -5.53
CA PRO A 68 28.64 2.00 -6.72
C PRO A 68 28.59 0.47 -6.61
N ILE A 69 28.31 -0.22 -7.72
CA ILE A 69 28.34 -1.68 -7.82
C ILE A 69 29.23 -2.09 -8.99
N ASN A 70 29.81 -3.28 -8.92
CA ASN A 70 30.47 -3.87 -10.08
C ASN A 70 29.44 -4.22 -11.15
N PHE A 71 29.83 -4.16 -12.42
CA PHE A 71 28.98 -4.60 -13.51
C PHE A 71 28.90 -6.14 -13.49
N THR A 72 27.80 -6.65 -12.94
CA THR A 72 27.49 -8.08 -12.87
C THR A 72 26.16 -8.36 -13.57
N ASN A 73 25.86 -9.64 -13.82
CA ASN A 73 24.58 -10.04 -14.39
C ASN A 73 23.40 -9.87 -13.41
N ASP A 74 23.65 -9.62 -12.12
CA ASP A 74 22.61 -9.42 -11.12
C ASP A 74 22.34 -7.92 -10.89
N ILE A 75 21.44 -7.39 -11.71
CA ILE A 75 21.07 -5.97 -11.70
C ILE A 75 19.78 -5.70 -10.91
N ALA A 76 19.06 -6.74 -10.50
CA ALA A 76 17.75 -6.60 -9.84
C ALA A 76 17.81 -5.83 -8.50
N PRO A 77 18.80 -6.05 -7.61
CA PRO A 77 18.97 -5.25 -6.39
C PRO A 77 19.21 -3.76 -6.68
N ARG A 78 19.66 -3.41 -7.88
CA ARG A 78 19.99 -2.05 -8.28
C ARG A 78 18.80 -1.28 -8.83
N VAL A 79 18.00 -1.93 -9.68
CA VAL A 79 16.89 -1.31 -10.43
C VAL A 79 15.61 -1.32 -9.62
N VAL A 80 15.37 -2.41 -8.87
CA VAL A 80 14.14 -2.61 -8.08
C VAL A 80 14.46 -3.17 -6.68
N PRO A 81 15.28 -2.47 -5.86
CA PRO A 81 15.76 -2.98 -4.58
C PRO A 81 14.63 -3.43 -3.65
N PHE A 82 13.56 -2.64 -3.56
CA PHE A 82 12.42 -2.92 -2.71
C PHE A 82 11.69 -4.21 -3.10
N PHE A 83 11.45 -4.44 -4.40
CA PHE A 83 10.81 -5.67 -4.87
C PHE A 83 11.73 -6.87 -4.74
N HIS A 84 13.02 -6.70 -5.07
CA HIS A 84 14.01 -7.75 -4.89
C HIS A 84 14.05 -8.25 -3.44
N GLN A 85 14.06 -7.33 -2.47
CA GLN A 85 14.01 -7.68 -1.05
C GLN A 85 12.68 -8.33 -0.64
N ASN A 86 11.54 -7.83 -1.13
CA ASN A 86 10.24 -8.41 -0.79
C ASN A 86 10.05 -9.82 -1.37
N VAL A 87 10.54 -10.08 -2.58
CA VAL A 87 10.55 -11.43 -3.16
C VAL A 87 11.48 -12.35 -2.37
N HIS A 88 12.63 -11.85 -1.92
CA HIS A 88 13.50 -12.64 -1.05
C HIS A 88 12.83 -12.98 0.29
N ASN A 89 12.14 -12.03 0.92
CA ASN A 89 11.53 -12.19 2.24
C ASN A 89 10.22 -12.99 2.22
N TYR A 90 9.39 -12.79 1.19
CA TYR A 90 8.02 -13.29 1.13
C TYR A 90 7.73 -14.13 -0.11
N GLY A 91 8.69 -14.27 -1.03
CA GLY A 91 8.54 -15.06 -2.24
C GLY A 91 8.28 -16.52 -1.93
N ILE A 92 7.36 -17.11 -2.68
CA ILE A 92 7.06 -18.53 -2.59
C ILE A 92 8.10 -19.25 -3.47
N TYR A 93 9.15 -19.78 -2.84
CA TYR A 93 10.06 -20.70 -3.52
C TYR A 93 9.40 -22.07 -3.62
N TYR A 94 8.97 -22.45 -4.82
CA TYR A 94 8.68 -23.86 -5.09
C TYR A 94 9.99 -24.61 -5.01
N SER A 95 10.10 -25.57 -4.08
CA SER A 95 11.25 -26.44 -3.83
C SER A 95 11.55 -27.43 -4.98
N TYR A 96 11.20 -27.08 -6.21
CA TYR A 96 11.35 -27.91 -7.41
C TYR A 96 12.19 -27.21 -8.50
N PHE A 97 13.08 -26.30 -8.11
CA PHE A 97 14.17 -25.78 -8.94
C PHE A 97 15.41 -25.53 -8.07
#